data_AF-Q8YBI3-F1
#
_entry.id   AF-Q8YBI3-F1
#
_cell.length_a   1.000
_cell.length_b   1.000
_cell.length_c   1.000
_cell.angle_alpha   90.00
_cell.angle_beta   90.00
_cell.angle_gamma   90.00
#
_symmetry.space_group_name_H-M   'P 1'
#
loop_
_entity.id
_entity.type
_entity.pdbx_description
1 polymer ?
#
loop_
_entity_poly.entity_id
_entity_poly.type
_entity_poly.pdbx_seq_one_letter_code
_entity_poly.pdbx_strand_id
1 'polypeptide(L)'
;MKTLITALFLAGIALSAASAPAAAAGFECAYKKAPGDMKHVPDIKYLEGGLTPAMFHQRLAEMVQKLVADKVPPALIVDHFVWAYCPSVAADKSLNDKQKTEHVRRFAADVAALAYTAPSADELDVLVTLPLTQNLLDQIDSAAKDKKISRDDWMLNALQHAIPTP
;
A
#
# COMPACT_ATOMS: atom_id res chain seq x y z
N MET A 1 -79.52 -3.62 21.51
CA MET A 1 -78.89 -3.85 22.83
C MET A 1 -77.58 -4.60 22.62
N LYS A 2 -76.51 -4.15 23.29
CA LYS A 2 -75.18 -4.77 23.45
C LYS A 2 -74.18 -4.66 22.28
N THR A 3 -73.56 -3.48 22.26
CA THR A 3 -72.13 -3.19 22.08
C THR A 3 -71.15 -4.31 22.44
N LEU A 4 -70.16 -4.56 21.58
CA LEU A 4 -68.79 -4.93 21.95
C LEU A 4 -67.84 -4.38 20.88
N ILE A 5 -67.13 -3.29 21.22
CA ILE A 5 -66.06 -2.66 20.43
C ILE A 5 -64.75 -3.21 21.00
N THR A 6 -64.06 -4.06 20.23
CA THR A 6 -62.74 -4.59 20.61
C THR A 6 -61.67 -3.63 20.11
N ALA A 7 -61.12 -2.82 21.01
CA ALA A 7 -60.01 -1.92 20.74
C ALA A 7 -58.71 -2.70 20.54
N LEU A 8 -58.19 -2.73 19.31
CA LEU A 8 -56.86 -3.27 19.01
C LEU A 8 -55.82 -2.15 19.22
N PHE A 9 -55.18 -2.14 20.39
CA PHE A 9 -54.03 -1.28 20.67
C PHE A 9 -52.82 -1.77 19.85
N LEU A 10 -52.55 -1.11 18.72
CA LEU A 10 -51.29 -1.23 17.98
C LEU A 10 -50.20 -0.47 18.76
N ALA A 11 -49.48 -1.19 19.62
CA ALA A 11 -48.24 -0.72 20.21
C ALA A 11 -47.18 -0.63 19.10
N GLY A 12 -46.92 0.59 18.61
CA GLY A 12 -45.83 0.87 17.69
C GLY A 12 -44.48 0.58 18.36
N ILE A 13 -43.79 -0.44 17.86
CA ILE A 13 -42.42 -0.77 18.26
C ILE A 13 -41.52 0.34 17.72
N ALA A 14 -41.07 1.23 18.59
CA ALA A 14 -40.01 2.18 18.30
C ALA A 14 -38.71 1.37 18.08
N LEU A 15 -38.38 1.13 16.81
CA LEU A 15 -37.12 0.53 16.41
C LEU A 15 -36.02 1.60 16.58
N SER A 16 -35.51 1.73 17.81
CA SER A 16 -34.32 2.53 18.08
C SER A 16 -33.13 1.88 17.37
N ALA A 17 -32.79 2.38 16.18
CA ALA A 17 -31.51 2.15 15.55
C ALA A 17 -30.43 2.78 16.44
N ALA A 18 -29.92 2.01 17.40
CA ALA A 18 -28.66 2.31 18.04
C ALA A 18 -27.56 2.12 17.00
N SER A 19 -27.29 3.16 16.20
CA SER A 19 -26.01 3.28 15.54
C SER A 19 -24.96 3.36 16.64
N ALA A 20 -24.32 2.22 16.93
CA ALA A 20 -23.08 2.26 17.67
C ALA A 20 -22.18 3.30 16.99
N PRO A 21 -21.57 4.23 17.74
CA PRO A 21 -20.61 5.14 17.13
C PRO A 21 -19.57 4.26 16.46
N ALA A 22 -19.36 4.45 15.16
CA ALA A 22 -18.16 3.96 14.51
C ALA A 22 -17.01 4.72 15.19
N ALA A 23 -16.52 4.19 16.31
CA ALA A 23 -15.25 4.59 16.85
C ALA A 23 -14.27 4.42 15.69
N ALA A 24 -13.66 5.51 15.26
CA ALA A 24 -12.51 5.44 14.38
C ALA A 24 -11.48 4.60 15.13
N ALA A 25 -11.45 3.30 14.82
CA ALA A 25 -10.42 2.42 15.33
C ALA A 25 -9.10 3.07 14.89
N GLY A 26 -8.24 3.37 15.87
CA GLY A 26 -6.93 3.93 15.57
C GLY A 26 -6.14 3.01 14.66
N PHE A 27 -5.00 3.49 14.15
CA PHE A 27 -4.15 2.64 13.33
C PHE A 27 -3.68 1.39 14.10
N GLU A 28 -3.97 0.19 13.57
CA GLU A 28 -3.60 -1.10 14.16
C GLU A 28 -2.81 -1.98 13.19
N CYS A 29 -1.78 -2.65 13.70
CA CYS A 29 -1.05 -3.69 12.99
C CYS A 29 -1.74 -5.04 13.23
N ALA A 30 -2.34 -5.61 12.17
CA ALA A 30 -3.22 -6.78 12.27
C ALA A 30 -2.54 -8.05 12.84
N TYR A 31 -1.22 -8.17 12.66
CA TYR A 31 -0.53 -9.41 12.92
C TYR A 31 0.15 -9.45 14.30
N LYS A 32 -0.51 -10.10 15.27
CA LYS A 32 0.08 -10.36 16.61
C LYS A 32 1.23 -11.39 16.59
N LYS A 33 1.35 -12.16 15.50
CA LYS A 33 2.42 -13.13 15.26
C LYS A 33 2.86 -13.02 13.81
N ALA A 34 4.13 -13.29 13.54
CA ALA A 34 4.60 -13.33 12.16
C ALA A 34 3.83 -14.42 11.39
N PRO A 35 3.37 -14.11 10.17
CA PRO A 35 2.86 -15.12 9.27
C PRO A 35 3.98 -16.12 8.92
N GLY A 36 3.63 -17.40 8.68
CA GLY A 36 4.61 -18.42 8.35
C GLY A 36 5.67 -18.68 9.43
N ASP A 37 6.90 -18.95 9.00
CA ASP A 37 8.03 -19.19 9.87
C ASP A 37 8.82 -17.90 10.16
N MET A 38 9.38 -17.80 11.37
CA MET A 38 10.18 -16.64 11.78
C MET A 38 11.56 -16.58 11.11
N LYS A 39 12.01 -17.65 10.43
CA LYS A 39 13.37 -17.74 9.89
C LYS A 39 13.57 -16.75 8.74
N HIS A 40 12.52 -16.50 7.97
CA HIS A 40 12.56 -15.60 6.81
C HIS A 40 11.97 -14.22 7.09
N VAL A 41 11.73 -13.87 8.36
CA VAL A 41 11.29 -12.52 8.71
C VAL A 41 12.50 -11.58 8.58
N PRO A 42 12.41 -10.53 7.74
CA PRO A 42 13.51 -9.60 7.55
C PRO A 42 13.71 -8.74 8.79
N ASP A 43 14.97 -8.47 9.09
CA ASP A 43 15.34 -7.53 10.13
C ASP A 43 15.25 -6.09 9.59
N ILE A 44 14.12 -5.42 9.81
CA ILE A 44 13.86 -4.10 9.23
C ILE A 44 14.74 -2.98 9.78
N LYS A 45 15.50 -3.21 10.86
CA LYS A 45 16.46 -2.22 11.39
C LYS A 45 17.50 -1.78 10.35
N TYR A 46 17.75 -2.62 9.35
CA TYR A 46 18.65 -2.29 8.25
C TYR A 46 18.07 -1.25 7.28
N LEU A 47 16.74 -1.05 7.30
CA LEU A 47 16.02 -0.02 6.56
C LEU A 47 15.84 1.28 7.37
N GLU A 48 16.23 1.26 8.65
CA GLU A 48 16.10 2.40 9.54
C GLU A 48 17.37 3.29 9.52
N GLY A 49 17.17 4.60 9.65
CA GLY A 49 18.23 5.58 9.91
C GLY A 49 18.85 6.22 8.66
N GLY A 50 18.64 7.53 8.49
CA GLY A 50 19.44 8.44 7.65
C GLY A 50 19.63 8.08 6.17
N LEU A 51 19.00 7.02 5.67
CA LEU A 51 19.15 6.57 4.30
C LEU A 51 18.58 7.63 3.34
N THR A 52 19.32 7.90 2.27
CA THR A 52 18.71 8.56 1.11
C THR A 52 17.65 7.63 0.52
N PRO A 53 16.64 8.17 -0.19
CA PRO A 53 15.62 7.34 -0.83
C PRO A 53 16.22 6.24 -1.72
N ALA A 54 17.26 6.56 -2.49
CA ALA A 54 17.94 5.57 -3.35
C ALA A 54 18.56 4.42 -2.54
N MET A 55 19.26 4.72 -1.43
CA MET A 55 19.86 3.68 -0.58
C MET A 55 18.79 2.81 0.11
N PHE A 56 17.67 3.41 0.50
CA PHE A 56 16.54 2.67 1.05
C PHE A 56 15.99 1.66 0.03
N HIS A 57 15.69 2.11 -1.19
CA HIS A 57 15.15 1.24 -2.24
C HIS A 57 16.12 0.14 -2.65
N GLN A 58 17.40 0.45 -2.81
CA GLN A 58 18.42 -0.55 -3.10
C GLN A 58 18.48 -1.64 -2.01
N ARG A 59 18.50 -1.23 -0.73
CA ARG A 59 18.60 -2.18 0.38
C ARG A 59 17.33 -3.01 0.53
N LEU A 60 16.15 -2.41 0.30
CA LEU A 60 14.89 -3.14 0.25
C LEU A 60 14.91 -4.22 -0.84
N ALA A 61 15.37 -3.87 -2.05
CA ALA A 61 15.52 -4.81 -3.16
C ALA A 61 16.47 -5.96 -2.81
N GLU A 62 17.65 -5.68 -2.26
CA GLU A 62 18.60 -6.72 -1.83
C GLU A 62 18.00 -7.68 -0.78
N MET A 63 17.24 -7.16 0.17
CA MET A 63 16.59 -8.00 1.19
C MET A 63 15.48 -8.86 0.60
N VAL A 64 14.66 -8.32 -0.29
CA VAL A 64 13.59 -9.07 -0.97
C VAL A 64 14.19 -10.16 -1.87
N GLN A 65 15.20 -9.83 -2.67
CA GLN A 65 15.82 -10.77 -3.61
C GLN A 65 16.50 -11.95 -2.91
N LYS A 66 17.02 -11.77 -1.69
CA LYS A 66 17.51 -12.90 -0.87
C LYS A 66 16.41 -13.90 -0.57
N LEU A 67 15.22 -13.43 -0.16
CA LEU A 67 14.10 -14.32 0.14
C LEU A 67 13.53 -14.99 -1.13
N VAL A 68 13.54 -14.27 -2.27
CA VAL A 68 13.21 -14.84 -3.58
C VAL A 68 14.19 -15.96 -3.94
N ALA A 69 15.50 -15.74 -3.77
CA ALA A 69 16.54 -16.75 -4.02
C ALA A 69 16.41 -17.97 -3.09
N ASP A 70 15.99 -17.76 -1.84
CA ASP A 70 15.66 -18.81 -0.87
C ASP A 70 14.32 -19.52 -1.17
N LYS A 71 13.64 -19.16 -2.27
CA LYS A 71 12.37 -19.72 -2.74
C LYS A 71 11.21 -19.53 -1.77
N VAL A 72 11.25 -18.45 -0.98
CA VAL A 72 10.11 -18.05 -0.14
C VAL A 72 8.96 -17.60 -1.05
N PRO A 73 7.71 -18.05 -0.82
CA PRO A 73 6.57 -17.62 -1.63
C PRO A 73 6.40 -16.08 -1.62
N PRO A 74 6.19 -15.41 -2.77
CA PRO A 74 6.10 -13.95 -2.83
C PRO A 74 5.07 -13.32 -1.87
N ALA A 75 3.90 -13.93 -1.71
CA ALA A 75 2.91 -13.48 -0.74
C ALA A 75 3.46 -13.50 0.70
N LEU A 76 4.21 -14.54 1.04
CA LEU A 76 4.81 -14.68 2.37
C LEU A 76 5.95 -13.69 2.59
N ILE A 77 6.71 -13.34 1.54
CA ILE A 77 7.69 -12.26 1.57
C ILE A 77 7.00 -10.94 1.96
N VAL A 78 5.94 -10.55 1.23
CA VAL A 78 5.20 -9.31 1.51
C VAL A 78 4.68 -9.31 2.96
N ASP A 79 4.06 -10.39 3.38
CA ASP A 79 3.51 -10.53 4.72
C ASP A 79 4.60 -10.43 5.81
N HIS A 80 5.77 -11.05 5.63
CA HIS A 80 6.90 -10.95 6.55
C HIS A 80 7.45 -9.52 6.67
N PHE A 81 7.61 -8.83 5.53
CA PHE A 81 8.09 -7.44 5.52
C PHE A 81 7.08 -6.50 6.17
N VAL A 82 5.80 -6.61 5.83
CA VAL A 82 4.73 -5.78 6.43
C VAL A 82 4.61 -6.05 7.93
N TRP A 83 4.73 -7.31 8.35
CA TRP A 83 4.74 -7.69 9.75
C TRP A 83 5.83 -6.97 10.54
N ALA A 84 7.05 -6.97 10.00
CA ALA A 84 8.20 -6.37 10.65
C ALA A 84 8.16 -4.82 10.62
N TYR A 85 7.63 -4.23 9.54
CA TYR A 85 7.60 -2.77 9.35
C TYR A 85 6.45 -2.06 10.07
N CYS A 86 5.27 -2.66 10.15
CA CYS A 86 4.10 -1.99 10.71
C CYS A 86 4.30 -1.43 12.14
N PRO A 87 4.98 -2.13 13.08
CA PRO A 87 5.20 -1.62 14.43
C PRO A 87 5.99 -0.30 14.49
N SER A 88 6.96 -0.07 13.61
CA SER A 88 7.72 1.19 13.60
C SER A 88 6.85 2.36 13.14
N VAL A 89 6.01 2.15 12.13
CA VAL A 89 5.02 3.13 11.68
C VAL A 89 3.95 3.38 12.74
N ALA A 90 3.48 2.35 13.44
CA ALA A 90 2.53 2.48 14.54
C ALA A 90 3.08 3.36 15.67
N ALA A 91 4.37 3.21 15.98
CA ALA A 91 5.05 3.94 17.05
C ALA A 91 5.38 5.40 16.69
N ASP A 92 5.37 5.77 15.40
CA ASP A 92 5.63 7.13 14.97
C ASP A 92 4.49 8.08 15.38
N LYS A 93 4.80 9.00 16.30
CA LYS A 93 3.84 9.98 16.83
C LYS A 93 3.70 11.23 15.96
N SER A 94 4.56 11.39 14.95
CA SER A 94 4.47 12.50 13.98
C SER A 94 3.41 12.27 12.91
N LEU A 95 2.96 11.02 12.74
CA LEU A 95 1.98 10.60 11.74
C LEU A 95 0.59 10.42 12.35
N ASN A 96 -0.44 10.88 11.65
CA ASN A 96 -1.82 10.49 11.93
C ASN A 96 -2.16 9.12 11.31
N ASP A 97 -3.29 8.53 11.69
CA ASP A 97 -3.67 7.18 11.26
C ASP A 97 -3.79 7.01 9.74
N LYS A 98 -4.23 8.05 9.02
CA LYS A 98 -4.27 8.03 7.55
C LYS A 98 -2.86 7.97 6.96
N GLN A 99 -1.93 8.76 7.51
CA GLN A 99 -0.54 8.75 7.09
C GLN A 99 0.14 7.41 7.39
N LYS A 100 -0.12 6.82 8.57
CA LYS A 100 0.37 5.48 8.94
C LYS A 100 -0.13 4.41 7.97
N THR A 101 -1.42 4.45 7.64
CA THR A 101 -2.04 3.55 6.67
C THR A 101 -1.37 3.67 5.30
N GLU A 102 -1.16 4.89 4.82
CA GLU A 102 -0.51 5.11 3.52
C GLU A 102 0.95 4.68 3.52
N HIS A 103 1.68 4.90 4.61
CA HIS A 103 3.07 4.45 4.76
C HIS A 103 3.19 2.93 4.65
N VAL A 104 2.35 2.18 5.37
CA VAL A 104 2.36 0.71 5.30
C VAL A 104 1.88 0.21 3.94
N ARG A 105 0.85 0.85 3.35
CA ARG A 105 0.35 0.49 2.03
C ARG A 105 1.41 0.66 0.95
N ARG A 106 2.12 1.79 0.94
CA ARG A 106 3.18 2.04 -0.04
C ARG A 106 4.33 1.07 0.13
N PHE A 107 4.77 0.84 1.37
CA PHE A 107 5.82 -0.13 1.65
C PHE A 107 5.46 -1.54 1.19
N ALA A 108 4.22 -2.00 1.44
CA ALA A 108 3.74 -3.29 0.97
C ALA A 108 3.75 -3.40 -0.56
N ALA A 109 3.37 -2.31 -1.26
CA ALA A 109 3.41 -2.24 -2.71
C ALA A 109 4.84 -2.33 -3.26
N ASP A 110 5.80 -1.62 -2.65
CA ASP A 110 7.21 -1.67 -3.04
C ASP A 110 7.79 -3.10 -2.87
N VAL A 111 7.47 -3.77 -1.75
CA VAL A 111 7.89 -5.16 -1.52
C VAL A 111 7.23 -6.11 -2.51
N ALA A 112 5.94 -5.93 -2.79
CA ALA A 112 5.23 -6.77 -3.75
C ALA A 112 5.81 -6.63 -5.16
N ALA A 113 6.12 -5.42 -5.61
CA ALA A 113 6.79 -5.19 -6.89
C ALA A 113 8.12 -5.97 -6.95
N LEU A 114 8.92 -5.93 -5.89
CA LEU A 114 10.21 -6.65 -5.86
C LEU A 114 10.06 -8.17 -5.75
N ALA A 115 9.04 -8.67 -5.03
CA ALA A 115 8.87 -10.09 -4.76
C ALA A 115 8.19 -10.85 -5.91
N TYR A 116 7.35 -10.17 -6.70
CA TYR A 116 6.62 -10.76 -7.83
C TYR A 116 7.33 -10.56 -9.17
N THR A 117 8.27 -9.63 -9.28
CA THR A 117 9.04 -9.45 -10.50
C THR A 117 10.26 -10.36 -10.51
N ALA A 118 10.40 -11.16 -11.58
CA ALA A 118 11.47 -12.13 -11.72
C ALA A 118 12.85 -11.43 -11.83
N PRO A 119 13.94 -12.07 -11.37
CA PRO A 119 15.29 -11.50 -11.49
C PRO A 119 15.77 -11.64 -12.94
N SER A 120 15.38 -10.74 -13.83
CA SER A 120 16.20 -10.44 -15.01
C SER A 120 17.24 -9.41 -14.58
N ALA A 121 18.50 -9.86 -14.56
CA ALA A 121 19.62 -9.19 -13.90
C ALA A 121 20.05 -7.83 -14.48
N ASP A 122 19.35 -7.29 -15.48
CA ASP A 122 19.78 -6.09 -16.20
C ASP A 122 18.78 -4.91 -16.12
N GLU A 123 17.60 -5.10 -15.52
CA GLU A 123 16.63 -4.03 -15.29
C GLU A 123 15.95 -4.24 -13.93
N LEU A 124 16.18 -3.31 -12.99
CA LEU A 124 15.29 -3.20 -11.85
C LEU A 124 13.96 -2.69 -12.41
N ASP A 125 12.95 -3.56 -12.49
CA ASP A 125 11.55 -3.18 -12.72
C ASP A 125 11.04 -2.38 -11.51
N VAL A 126 11.52 -1.13 -11.38
CA VAL A 126 11.04 -0.17 -10.40
C VAL A 126 9.71 0.36 -10.90
N LEU A 127 8.63 -0.26 -10.44
CA LEU A 127 7.28 0.17 -10.75
C LEU A 127 6.97 1.51 -10.06
N VAL A 128 7.09 2.61 -10.80
CA VAL A 128 6.72 3.94 -10.33
C VAL A 128 5.20 4.13 -10.41
N THR A 129 4.51 4.02 -9.28
CA THR A 129 3.06 4.30 -9.20
C THR A 129 2.82 5.75 -8.82
N LEU A 130 2.23 6.54 -9.72
CA LEU A 130 1.88 7.93 -9.51
C LEU A 130 0.38 8.16 -9.75
N PRO A 131 -0.36 8.72 -8.77
CA PRO A 131 -1.74 9.11 -9.01
C PRO A 131 -1.76 10.32 -9.94
N LEU A 132 -2.26 10.14 -11.16
CA LEU A 132 -2.46 11.21 -12.14
C LEU A 132 -3.92 11.67 -12.11
N THR A 133 -4.12 12.97 -12.32
CA THR A 133 -5.47 13.49 -12.58
C THR A 133 -5.89 13.12 -14.01
N GLN A 134 -7.20 13.00 -14.26
CA GLN A 134 -7.71 12.72 -15.61
C GLN A 134 -7.20 13.74 -16.64
N ASN A 135 -7.22 15.04 -16.28
CA ASN A 135 -6.73 16.11 -17.14
C ASN A 135 -5.24 15.96 -17.49
N LEU A 136 -4.40 15.56 -16.53
CA LEU A 136 -2.99 15.32 -16.82
C LEU A 136 -2.80 14.09 -17.72
N LEU A 137 -3.57 13.04 -17.51
CA LEU A 137 -3.52 11.84 -18.35
C LEU A 137 -3.91 12.16 -19.81
N ASP A 138 -4.96 12.96 -20.01
CA ASP A 138 -5.40 13.39 -21.34
C ASP A 138 -4.33 14.24 -22.06
N GLN A 139 -3.61 15.10 -21.31
CA GLN A 139 -2.50 15.89 -21.85
C GLN A 139 -1.33 15.02 -22.29
N ILE A 140 -0.97 14.01 -21.50
CA ILE A 140 0.08 13.04 -21.85
C ILE A 140 -0.33 12.28 -23.11
N ASP A 141 -1.58 11.83 -23.20
CA ASP A 141 -2.11 11.12 -24.38
C ASP A 141 -2.06 11.94 -25.65
N SER A 142 -2.43 13.23 -25.56
CA SER A 142 -2.35 14.14 -26.70
C SER A 142 -0.89 14.32 -27.14
N ALA A 143 0.01 14.56 -26.20
CA ALA A 143 1.42 14.81 -26.50
C ALA A 143 2.14 13.57 -27.07
N ALA A 144 1.76 12.37 -26.63
CA ALA A 144 2.22 11.10 -27.19
C ALA A 144 1.72 10.89 -28.63
N LYS A 145 0.42 11.14 -28.87
CA LYS A 145 -0.19 11.07 -30.22
C LYS A 145 0.46 12.03 -31.21
N ASP A 146 0.72 13.27 -30.80
CA ASP A 146 1.36 14.28 -31.65
C ASP A 146 2.77 13.84 -32.09
N LYS A 147 3.49 13.13 -31.21
CA LYS A 147 4.81 12.55 -31.50
C LYS A 147 4.76 11.16 -32.12
N LYS A 148 3.56 10.56 -32.28
CA LYS A 148 3.35 9.19 -32.80
C LYS A 148 4.13 8.12 -32.04
N ILE A 149 4.26 8.27 -30.74
CA ILE A 149 4.90 7.30 -29.83
C ILE A 149 3.89 6.80 -28.80
N SER A 150 4.23 5.74 -28.06
CA SER A 150 3.37 5.29 -26.97
C SER A 150 3.33 6.31 -25.84
N ARG A 151 2.30 6.23 -24.98
CA ARG A 151 2.21 7.02 -23.75
C ARG A 151 3.46 6.82 -22.89
N ASP A 152 3.90 5.57 -22.76
CA ASP A 152 5.02 5.19 -21.90
C ASP A 152 6.34 5.74 -22.44
N ASP A 153 6.57 5.64 -23.75
CA ASP A 153 7.74 6.25 -24.40
C ASP A 153 7.76 7.77 -24.23
N TRP A 154 6.58 8.40 -24.32
CA TRP A 154 6.48 9.84 -24.12
C TRP A 154 6.83 10.23 -22.68
N MET A 155 6.30 9.52 -21.69
CA MET A 155 6.60 9.76 -20.28
C MET A 155 8.08 9.53 -19.97
N LEU A 156 8.68 8.45 -20.48
CA LEU A 156 10.09 8.16 -20.31
C LEU A 156 10.98 9.26 -20.90
N ASN A 157 10.68 9.70 -22.13
CA ASN A 157 11.39 10.80 -22.77
C ASN A 157 11.27 12.11 -21.99
N ALA A 158 10.07 12.43 -21.49
CA ALA A 158 9.84 13.63 -20.69
C ALA A 158 10.65 13.61 -19.39
N LEU A 159 10.70 12.45 -18.71
CA LEU A 159 11.51 12.27 -17.50
C LEU A 159 13.00 12.40 -17.79
N GLN A 160 13.50 11.77 -18.86
CA GLN A 160 14.91 11.86 -19.26
C GLN A 160 15.34 13.29 -19.60
N HIS A 161 14.46 14.10 -20.22
CA HIS A 161 14.75 15.51 -20.49
C HIS A 161 14.72 16.39 -19.25
N ALA A 162 13.93 16.03 -18.23
CA ALA A 162 13.81 16.80 -16.99
C ALA A 162 14.94 16.53 -16.00
N ILE A 163 15.60 15.36 -16.09
CA ILE A 163 16.72 14.99 -15.23
C ILE A 163 18.02 15.53 -15.86
N PRO A 164 18.80 16.38 -15.15
CA PRO A 164 20.10 16.80 -15.63
C PRO A 164 21.00 15.57 -15.80
N THR A 165 21.60 15.40 -16.99
CA THR A 165 22.70 14.44 -17.17
C THR A 165 23.85 14.84 -16.25
N PRO A 166 24.42 13.90 -15.46
CA PRO A 166 25.56 14.18 -14.59
C PRO A 166 26.82 14.62 -15.36
#